data_AF-A0A962HRW1-F1
#
_entry.id   AF-A0A962HRW1-F1
#
_cell.length_a   1.000
_cell.length_b   1.000
_cell.length_c   1.000
_cell.angle_alpha   90.00
_cell.angle_beta   90.00
_cell.angle_gamma   90.00
#
_symmetry.space_group_name_H-M   'P 1'
#
loop_
_entity.id
_entity.type
_entity.pdbx_description
1 polymer ?
#
loop_
_entity_poly.entity_id
_entity_poly.type
_entity_poly.pdbx_seq_one_letter_code
_entity_poly.pdbx_strand_id
1 'polypeptide(L)'
;MPADRKSGFVHDRPKQRRRIDLLDLISAGLLTPGMSLHPRQAKHADKVATLLHDGRVEIDGQPFSSASSAAVHLVGAPTNGWWFFLAQQTPRRSLDDVRRDYLHEMAIENDGDEQDEQGDN
;
A
#
# COMPACT_ATOMS: atom_id res chain seq x y z
N MET A 1 11.83 -39.00 -37.94
CA MET A 1 10.53 -38.63 -37.34
C MET A 1 10.83 -37.74 -36.12
N PRO A 2 10.13 -36.61 -35.96
CA PRO A 2 10.72 -35.34 -35.51
C PRO A 2 10.71 -35.12 -33.98
N ALA A 3 11.61 -34.23 -33.55
CA ALA A 3 11.78 -33.73 -32.19
C ALA A 3 10.64 -32.77 -31.81
N ASP A 4 9.83 -33.12 -30.79
CA ASP A 4 8.88 -32.21 -30.17
C ASP A 4 9.58 -31.43 -29.05
N ARG A 5 10.06 -30.24 -29.43
CA ARG A 5 10.49 -29.19 -28.51
C ARG A 5 9.28 -28.30 -28.27
N LYS A 6 8.64 -28.42 -27.11
CA LYS A 6 7.70 -27.40 -26.62
C LYS A 6 8.17 -26.84 -25.30
N SER A 7 8.78 -25.67 -25.42
CA SER A 7 9.17 -24.80 -24.33
C SER A 7 7.96 -24.46 -23.46
N GLY A 8 7.90 -25.04 -22.27
CA GLY A 8 7.12 -24.49 -21.18
C GLY A 8 7.90 -23.32 -20.60
N PHE A 9 7.77 -22.13 -21.18
CA PHE A 9 8.09 -20.91 -20.45
C PHE A 9 7.01 -20.75 -19.38
N VAL A 10 7.20 -21.44 -18.25
CA VAL A 10 6.67 -21.00 -16.97
C VAL A 10 7.17 -19.57 -16.86
N HIS A 11 6.26 -18.62 -17.07
CA HIS A 11 6.52 -17.25 -16.68
C HIS A 11 6.64 -17.31 -15.16
N ASP A 12 7.86 -17.54 -14.66
CA ASP A 12 8.30 -17.01 -13.39
C ASP A 12 8.10 -15.50 -13.52
N ARG A 13 6.88 -15.05 -13.23
CA ARG A 13 6.65 -13.65 -12.95
C ARG A 13 7.44 -13.48 -11.67
N PRO A 14 8.58 -12.75 -11.68
CA PRO A 14 9.25 -12.48 -10.44
C PRO A 14 8.18 -11.91 -9.53
N LYS A 15 8.05 -12.47 -8.33
CA LYS A 15 7.21 -11.98 -7.24
C LYS A 15 7.69 -10.54 -6.98
N GLN A 16 7.28 -9.61 -7.86
CA GLN A 16 7.52 -8.19 -7.80
C GLN A 16 6.94 -7.88 -6.44
N ARG A 17 7.81 -7.60 -5.46
CA ARG A 17 7.39 -7.25 -4.11
C ARG A 17 6.41 -6.11 -4.31
N ARG A 18 5.10 -6.42 -4.29
CA ARG A 18 4.04 -5.48 -4.64
C ARG A 18 4.26 -4.33 -3.68
N ARG A 19 4.75 -3.22 -4.22
CA ARG A 19 4.84 -1.99 -3.45
C ARG A 19 3.38 -1.61 -3.23
N ILE A 20 2.86 -1.93 -2.06
CA ILE A 20 1.54 -1.48 -1.66
C ILE A 20 1.63 0.04 -1.63
N ASP A 21 0.90 0.67 -2.54
CA ASP A 21 0.75 2.11 -2.68
C ASP A 21 -0.63 2.51 -2.17
N LEU A 22 -0.85 3.80 -1.94
CA LEU A 22 -2.14 4.30 -1.44
C LEU A 22 -3.30 3.99 -2.40
N LEU A 23 -3.01 3.93 -3.70
CA LEU A 23 -4.00 3.56 -4.71
C LEU A 23 -4.54 2.15 -4.49
N ASP A 24 -3.68 1.21 -4.06
CA ASP A 24 -4.07 -0.16 -3.78
C ASP A 24 -5.01 -0.22 -2.57
N LEU A 25 -4.72 0.56 -1.52
CA LEU A 25 -5.58 0.72 -0.36
C LEU A 25 -6.92 1.40 -0.66
N ILE A 26 -6.94 2.37 -1.58
CA ILE A 26 -8.17 2.98 -2.08
C ILE A 26 -8.98 1.96 -2.88
N SER A 27 -8.32 1.21 -3.77
CA SER A 27 -8.96 0.19 -4.61
C SER A 27 -9.52 -0.97 -3.79
N ALA A 28 -8.88 -1.30 -2.65
CA ALA A 28 -9.35 -2.27 -1.68
C ALA A 28 -10.54 -1.76 -0.85
N GLY A 29 -10.92 -0.48 -0.97
CA GLY A 29 -11.99 0.12 -0.17
C GLY A 29 -11.61 0.40 1.28
N LEU A 30 -10.33 0.25 1.65
CA LEU A 30 -9.81 0.53 2.98
C LEU A 30 -9.61 2.03 3.25
N LEU A 31 -9.41 2.81 2.19
CA LEU A 31 -9.28 4.26 2.23
C LEU A 31 -10.28 4.94 1.30
N THR A 32 -10.84 6.07 1.74
CA THR A 32 -11.75 6.86 0.91
C THR A 32 -10.99 8.00 0.23
N PRO A 33 -11.05 8.12 -1.11
CA PRO A 33 -10.47 9.26 -1.79
C PRO A 33 -11.27 10.53 -1.45
N GLY A 34 -10.58 11.64 -1.28
CA GLY A 34 -11.09 12.90 -0.77
C GLY A 34 -11.05 13.01 0.76
N MET A 35 -10.60 11.97 1.48
CA MET A 35 -10.54 12.05 2.95
C MET A 35 -9.32 12.83 3.44
N SER A 36 -9.52 13.50 4.57
CA SER A 36 -8.49 14.24 5.29
C SER A 36 -7.62 13.32 6.15
N LEU A 37 -6.38 13.15 5.73
CA LEU A 37 -5.28 12.55 6.46
C LEU A 37 -4.67 13.55 7.44
N HIS A 38 -4.59 13.17 8.71
CA HIS A 38 -3.99 14.02 9.74
C HIS A 38 -2.58 13.55 10.08
N PRO A 39 -1.58 14.45 10.12
CA PRO A 39 -0.26 14.05 10.57
C PRO A 39 -0.26 13.71 12.06
N ARG A 40 0.53 12.70 12.45
CA ARG A 40 0.59 12.17 13.82
C ARG A 40 1.18 13.18 14.81
N GLN A 41 2.06 14.07 14.34
CA GLN A 41 2.68 15.09 15.17
C GLN A 41 1.74 16.28 15.36
N ALA A 42 1.37 16.57 16.61
CA ALA A 42 0.52 17.70 16.97
C ALA A 42 1.05 19.06 16.46
N LYS A 43 2.39 19.20 16.34
CA LYS A 43 3.03 20.40 15.78
C LYS A 43 2.65 20.68 14.32
N HIS A 44 2.29 19.65 13.57
CA HIS A 44 1.88 19.74 12.18
C HIS A 44 0.41 19.37 11.98
N ALA A 45 -0.36 19.13 13.05
CA ALA A 45 -1.76 18.72 12.96
C ALA A 45 -2.64 19.74 12.22
N ASP A 46 -2.19 21.00 12.15
CA ASP A 46 -2.81 22.07 11.37
C ASP A 46 -2.72 21.83 9.85
N LYS A 47 -1.69 21.12 9.40
CA LYS A 47 -1.48 20.77 7.99
C LYS A 47 -2.12 19.42 7.68
N VAL A 48 -3.42 19.49 7.43
CA VAL A 48 -4.22 18.37 6.95
C VAL A 48 -3.81 18.03 5.52
N ALA A 49 -3.64 16.74 5.27
CA ALA A 49 -3.37 16.20 3.97
C ALA A 49 -4.67 15.62 3.39
N THR A 50 -4.94 15.76 2.10
CA THR A 50 -6.10 15.18 1.42
C THR A 50 -5.64 14.02 0.55
N LEU A 51 -6.25 12.85 0.71
CA LEU A 51 -5.99 11.72 -0.16
C LEU A 51 -6.74 11.91 -1.49
N LEU A 52 -6.06 11.84 -2.63
CA LEU A 52 -6.69 11.91 -3.96
C LEU A 52 -7.04 10.50 -4.48
N HIS A 53 -8.00 10.43 -5.40
CA HIS A 53 -8.40 9.18 -6.07
C HIS A 53 -7.25 8.52 -6.86
N ASP A 54 -6.27 9.29 -7.30
CA ASP A 54 -5.08 8.78 -8.00
C ASP A 54 -4.04 8.15 -7.05
N GLY A 55 -4.34 8.02 -5.75
CA GLY A 55 -3.37 7.57 -4.74
C GLY A 55 -2.32 8.62 -4.38
N ARG A 56 -2.55 9.87 -4.79
CA ARG A 56 -1.72 11.03 -4.45
C ARG A 56 -2.17 11.64 -3.14
N VAL A 57 -1.29 12.37 -2.49
CA VAL A 57 -1.61 13.09 -1.24
C VAL A 57 -1.40 14.57 -1.48
N GLU A 58 -2.44 15.36 -1.35
CA GLU A 58 -2.36 16.81 -1.41
C GLU A 58 -2.16 17.40 -0.02
N ILE A 59 -1.22 18.33 0.14
CA ILE A 59 -1.03 19.07 1.39
C ILE A 59 -0.97 20.54 1.04
N ASP A 60 -1.79 21.37 1.69
CA ASP A 60 -1.77 22.83 1.51
C ASP A 60 -1.99 23.25 0.02
N GLY A 61 -2.78 22.46 -0.72
CA GLY A 61 -3.01 22.65 -2.16
C GLY A 61 -1.90 22.14 -3.09
N GLN A 62 -0.89 21.45 -2.56
CA GLN A 62 0.17 20.84 -3.35
C GLN A 62 0.02 19.31 -3.43
N PRO A 63 -0.27 18.74 -4.61
CA PRO A 63 -0.39 17.29 -4.78
C PRO A 63 0.97 16.60 -4.86
N PHE A 64 1.16 15.58 -4.03
CA PHE A 64 2.36 14.74 -3.98
C PHE A 64 2.07 13.33 -4.47
N SER A 65 3.01 12.74 -5.21
CA SER A 65 2.91 11.39 -5.75
C SER A 65 2.96 10.28 -4.72
N SER A 66 3.38 10.56 -3.48
CA SER A 66 3.48 9.56 -2.42
C SER A 66 3.38 10.17 -1.03
N ALA A 67 2.83 9.42 -0.06
CA ALA A 67 2.80 9.81 1.35
C ALA A 67 4.20 10.17 1.89
N SER A 68 5.25 9.45 1.49
CA SER A 68 6.62 9.78 1.93
C SER A 68 7.05 11.17 1.48
N SER A 69 6.85 11.53 0.21
CA SER A 69 7.17 12.88 -0.30
C SER A 69 6.36 13.95 0.41
N ALA A 70 5.08 13.67 0.69
CA ALA A 70 4.20 14.58 1.40
C ALA A 70 4.66 14.78 2.87
N ALA A 71 5.06 13.70 3.55
CA ALA A 71 5.60 13.77 4.91
C ALA A 71 6.94 14.51 4.98
N VAL A 72 7.83 14.28 4.00
CA VAL A 72 9.10 15.01 3.90
C VAL A 72 8.86 16.49 3.67
N HIS A 73 7.92 16.85 2.80
CA HIS A 73 7.55 18.23 2.58
C HIS A 73 6.97 18.87 3.84
N LEU A 74 6.18 18.12 4.61
CA LEU A 74 5.58 18.61 5.84
C LEU A 74 6.59 18.81 6.98
N VAL A 75 7.47 17.83 7.19
CA VAL A 75 8.45 17.80 8.30
C VAL A 75 9.73 18.57 7.95
N GLY A 76 10.07 18.68 6.66
CA GLY A 76 11.37 19.17 6.19
C GLY A 76 12.50 18.16 6.36
N ALA A 77 12.21 16.90 6.71
CA ALA A 77 13.18 15.84 6.93
C ALA A 77 12.69 14.49 6.37
N PRO A 78 13.61 13.60 5.94
CA PRO A 78 13.27 12.25 5.46
C PRO A 78 12.44 11.49 6.50
N THR A 79 11.13 11.45 6.29
CA THR A 79 10.16 10.86 7.20
C THR A 79 9.34 9.83 6.44
N ASN A 80 9.16 8.67 7.06
CA ASN A 80 8.31 7.64 6.49
C ASN A 80 6.84 8.14 6.54
N GLY A 81 6.18 8.27 5.39
CA GLY A 81 4.83 8.83 5.33
C GLY A 81 3.73 7.92 5.89
N TRP A 82 3.99 6.62 5.98
CA TRP A 82 2.97 5.62 6.30
C TRP A 82 2.52 5.68 7.77
N TRP A 83 3.46 5.73 8.70
CA TRP A 83 3.20 5.89 10.13
C TRP A 83 2.93 7.36 10.54
N PHE A 84 3.27 8.30 9.65
CA PHE A 84 3.15 9.72 9.90
C PHE A 84 1.75 10.24 9.62
N PHE A 85 1.08 9.76 8.57
CA PHE A 85 -0.31 10.13 8.29
C PHE A 85 -1.31 9.16 8.94
N LEU A 86 -2.29 9.75 9.61
CA LEU A 86 -3.43 9.09 10.21
C LEU A 86 -4.59 9.13 9.23
N ALA A 87 -5.06 7.94 8.84
CA ALA A 87 -6.29 7.73 8.10
C ALA A 87 -7.52 8.13 8.93
N GLN A 88 -7.48 7.86 10.23
CA GLN A 88 -8.54 8.22 11.17
C GLN A 88 -7.93 8.66 12.49
N GLN A 89 -8.52 9.68 13.13
CA GLN A 89 -8.10 10.14 14.46
C GLN A 89 -8.78 9.32 15.57
N THR A 90 -9.95 8.75 15.32
CA THR A 90 -10.73 7.99 16.32
C THR A 90 -11.56 6.89 15.62
N PRO A 91 -11.18 5.60 15.75
CA PRO A 91 -9.95 5.10 16.37
C PRO A 91 -8.70 5.60 15.62
N ARG A 92 -7.59 5.74 16.33
CA ARG A 92 -6.35 6.28 15.74
C ARG A 92 -5.74 5.25 14.80
N ARG A 93 -5.99 5.39 13.50
CA ARG A 93 -5.53 4.46 12.46
C ARG A 93 -4.55 5.16 11.52
N SER A 94 -3.31 4.68 11.45
CA SER A 94 -2.29 5.18 10.51
C SER A 94 -2.38 4.47 9.17
N LEU A 95 -1.87 5.09 8.09
CA LEU A 95 -1.77 4.42 6.79
C LEU A 95 -0.95 3.12 6.88
N ASP A 96 0.07 3.09 7.75
CA ASP A 96 0.83 1.87 8.05
C ASP A 96 -0.04 0.76 8.64
N ASP A 97 -1.00 1.11 9.49
CA ASP A 97 -1.88 0.15 10.16
C ASP A 97 -2.84 -0.46 9.14
N VAL A 98 -3.47 0.38 8.32
CA VAL A 98 -4.34 -0.04 7.21
C VAL A 98 -3.57 -0.90 6.21
N ARG A 99 -2.32 -0.51 5.89
CA ARG A 99 -1.45 -1.29 5.02
C ARG A 99 -1.09 -2.65 5.60
N ARG A 100 -0.83 -2.75 6.90
CA ARG A 100 -0.51 -4.02 7.56
C ARG A 100 -1.71 -4.95 7.60
N ASP A 101 -2.89 -4.40 7.86
CA ASP A 101 -4.17 -5.11 7.79
C ASP A 101 -4.37 -5.72 6.41
N TYR A 102 -4.25 -4.90 5.36
CA TYR A 102 -4.34 -5.34 3.97
C TYR A 102 -3.30 -6.40 3.59
N LEU A 103 -2.04 -6.20 4.01
CA LEU A 103 -0.96 -7.17 3.78
C LEU A 103 -1.23 -8.49 4.49
N HIS A 104 -1.85 -8.44 5.66
CA HIS A 104 -2.23 -9.64 6.41
C HIS A 104 -3.34 -10.41 5.69
N GLU A 105 -4.40 -9.73 5.25
CA GLU A 105 -5.48 -10.36 4.46
C GLU A 105 -4.96 -10.97 3.14
N MET A 106 -4.17 -10.20 2.38
CA MET A 106 -3.57 -10.66 1.12
C MET A 106 -2.52 -11.77 1.31
N ALA A 107 -1.81 -11.78 2.45
CA ALA A 107 -0.87 -12.86 2.77
C ALA A 107 -1.60 -14.17 3.05
N ILE A 108 -2.76 -14.11 3.70
CA ILE A 108 -3.61 -15.29 3.96
C ILE A 108 -4.16 -15.84 2.63
N GLU A 109 -4.57 -15.00 1.70
CA GLU A 109 -4.99 -15.43 0.36
C GLU A 109 -3.85 -16.02 -0.49
N ASN A 110 -2.61 -15.56 -0.30
CA ASN A 110 -1.46 -16.08 -1.04
C ASN A 110 -0.84 -17.34 -0.39
N ASP A 111 -1.17 -17.67 0.86
CA ASP A 111 -0.67 -18.88 1.53
C ASP A 111 -1.61 -20.09 1.34
N GLY A 112 -2.71 -19.92 0.60
CA GLY A 112 -3.64 -20.96 0.18
C GLY A 112 -3.17 -21.79 -1.03
N ASP A 113 -1.87 -21.85 -1.33
CA ASP A 113 -1.33 -22.93 -2.16
C ASP A 113 -1.31 -24.19 -1.28
N GLU A 114 -2.46 -24.86 -1.26
CA GLU A 114 -2.63 -26.20 -0.74
C GLU A 114 -1.51 -27.07 -1.34
N GLN A 115 -0.62 -27.57 -0.48
CA GLN A 115 0.33 -28.60 -0.84
C GLN A 115 -0.45 -29.91 -1.01
N ASP A 116 -1.18 -30.00 -2.11
CA ASP A 116 -1.94 -31.19 -2.48
C ASP A 116 -0.97 -32.22 -3.05
N GLU A 117 -0.44 -33.02 -2.13
CA GLU A 117 -0.35 -34.46 -2.23
C GLU A 117 -0.13 -35.02 -3.65
N GLN A 118 1.14 -35.15 -4.05
CA GLN A 118 1.53 -36.24 -4.94
C GLN A 118 2.18 -37.34 -4.13
N GLY A 119 1.32 -38.10 -3.44
CA GLY A 119 1.60 -39.53 -3.27
C GLY A 119 1.45 -40.19 -4.65
N ASP A 120 2.51 -40.84 -5.11
CA ASP A 120 2.39 -41.90 -6.11
C ASP A 120 3.32 -43.04 -5.74
N ASN A 121 2.76 -44.24 -5.81
CA ASN A 121 3.18 -45.52 -5.25
C ASN A 121 4.13 -46.28 -6.18
#